data_AF-A0A9E4AK52-F1
#
_entry.id   AF-A0A9E4AK52-F1
#
_cell.length_a   1.000
_cell.length_b   1.000
_cell.length_c   1.000
_cell.angle_alpha   90.00
_cell.angle_beta   90.00
_cell.angle_gamma   90.00
#
_symmetry.space_group_name_H-M   'P 1'
#
loop_
_entity.id
_entity.type
_entity.pdbx_description
1 polymer ?
#
loop_
_entity_poly.entity_id
_entity_poly.type
_entity_poly.pdbx_seq_one_letter_code
_entity_poly.pdbx_strand_id
1 'polypeptide(L)' 'MDYSRYRKILESQDEMDSAEKEELLKIYLQTPSLPKLQAARALLIELKTALNCCDTSKKKCLKAIRHMLCKKRSVS' A
#
# COMPACT_ATOMS: atom_id res chain seq x y z
N MET A 1 2.33 -20.23 -2.15
CA MET A 1 1.83 -21.35 -2.98
C MET A 1 1.92 -20.92 -4.43
N ASP A 2 2.32 -21.81 -5.32
CA ASP A 2 2.46 -21.59 -6.77
C ASP A 2 1.22 -22.10 -7.52
N TYR A 3 0.93 -21.50 -8.67
CA TYR A 3 -0.27 -21.82 -9.47
C TYR A 3 -0.37 -23.30 -9.83
N SER A 4 0.76 -23.94 -10.19
CA SER A 4 0.83 -25.37 -10.50
C SER A 4 0.40 -26.26 -9.34
N ARG A 5 0.81 -25.92 -8.11
CA ARG A 5 0.39 -26.67 -6.92
C ARG A 5 -1.08 -26.42 -6.59
N TYR A 6 -1.61 -25.22 -6.88
CA TYR A 6 -3.02 -24.91 -6.63
C TYR A 6 -3.94 -25.62 -7.61
N ARG A 7 -3.54 -25.64 -8.88
CA ARG A 7 -4.18 -26.43 -9.92
C ARG A 7 -4.25 -27.91 -9.58
N LYS A 8 -3.14 -28.53 -9.14
CA LYS A 8 -3.13 -29.95 -8.74
C LYS A 8 -4.09 -30.27 -7.59
N ILE A 9 -4.22 -29.36 -6.62
CA ILE A 9 -5.15 -29.53 -5.49
C ILE A 9 -6.60 -29.47 -5.98
N LEU A 10 -6.92 -28.52 -6.85
CA LEU A 10 -8.27 -28.42 -7.45
C LEU A 10 -8.59 -29.62 -8.34
N GLU A 11 -7.61 -30.09 -9.13
CA GLU A 11 -7.76 -31.28 -9.98
C GLU A 11 -7.99 -32.55 -9.14
N SER A 12 -7.46 -32.62 -7.91
CA SER A 12 -7.68 -33.75 -6.98
C SER A 12 -9.03 -33.75 -6.25
N GLN A 13 -9.86 -32.72 -6.44
CA GLN A 13 -11.20 -32.65 -5.84
C GLN A 13 -12.23 -33.18 -6.84
N ASP A 14 -12.51 -34.49 -6.78
CA ASP A 14 -13.37 -35.17 -7.76
C ASP A 14 -14.85 -34.74 -7.72
N GLU A 15 -15.32 -34.18 -6.60
CA GLU A 15 -16.72 -33.73 -6.46
C GLU A 15 -16.98 -32.32 -7.00
N MET A 16 -15.93 -31.53 -7.25
CA MET A 16 -16.07 -30.16 -7.75
C MET A 16 -16.26 -30.13 -9.27
N ASP A 17 -17.20 -29.31 -9.73
CA ASP A 17 -17.45 -29.08 -11.15
C ASP A 17 -16.25 -28.39 -11.84
N SER A 18 -16.08 -28.67 -13.14
CA SER A 18 -14.97 -28.11 -13.91
C SER A 18 -15.04 -26.59 -14.05
N ALA A 19 -16.24 -26.01 -14.14
CA ALA A 19 -16.43 -24.56 -14.24
C ALA A 19 -16.05 -23.89 -12.91
N GLU A 20 -16.43 -24.50 -11.78
CA GLU A 20 -16.08 -24.01 -10.45
C GLU A 20 -14.57 -24.07 -10.20
N LYS A 21 -13.89 -25.12 -10.67
CA LYS A 21 -12.41 -25.20 -10.65
C LYS A 21 -11.77 -24.10 -11.49
N GLU A 22 -12.30 -23.80 -12.67
CA GLU A 22 -11.81 -22.72 -13.53
C GLU A 22 -12.02 -21.33 -12.90
N GLU A 23 -13.17 -21.10 -12.27
CA GLU A 23 -13.48 -19.88 -11.52
C GLU A 23 -12.46 -19.63 -10.41
N LEU A 24 -12.17 -20.66 -9.61
CA LEU A 24 -11.19 -20.60 -8.53
C LEU A 24 -9.76 -20.34 -9.05
N LEU A 25 -9.39 -20.94 -10.19
CA LEU A 25 -8.10 -20.66 -10.84
C LEU A 25 -7.99 -19.21 -11.32
N LYS A 26 -9.08 -18.63 -11.86
CA LYS A 26 -9.12 -17.22 -12.27
C LYS A 26 -8.96 -16.29 -11.07
N ILE A 27 -9.69 -16.55 -9.98
CA ILE A 27 -9.59 -15.77 -8.73
C ILE A 27 -8.16 -15.81 -8.20
N TYR A 28 -7.54 -17.00 -8.18
CA TYR A 28 -6.17 -17.16 -7.71
C TYR A 28 -5.16 -16.32 -8.52
N LEU A 29 -5.30 -16.26 -9.85
CA LEU A 29 -4.42 -15.48 -10.72
C LEU A 29 -4.60 -13.96 -10.54
N GLN A 30 -5.81 -13.51 -10.21
CA GLN A 30 -6.11 -12.11 -9.94
C GLN A 30 -5.69 -11.69 -8.53
N THR A 31 -5.65 -12.63 -7.58
CA THR A 31 -5.31 -12.35 -6.19
C THR A 31 -3.81 -12.06 -6.07
N PRO A 32 -3.41 -10.85 -5.63
CA PRO A 32 -2.01 -10.55 -5.42
C PRO A 32 -1.44 -11.47 -4.33
N SER A 33 -0.25 -12.01 -4.56
CA SER A 33 0.38 -12.88 -3.56
C SER A 33 0.66 -12.11 -2.26
N LEU A 34 0.67 -12.81 -1.12
CA LEU A 34 0.97 -12.20 0.18
C LEU A 34 2.25 -11.35 0.19
N PRO A 35 3.37 -11.78 -0.43
CA PRO A 35 4.56 -10.93 -0.55
C PRO A 35 4.32 -9.64 -1.34
N LYS A 36 3.54 -9.68 -2.42
CA LYS A 36 3.18 -8.48 -3.19
C LYS A 36 2.31 -7.52 -2.36
N LEU A 37 1.35 -8.05 -1.60
CA LEU A 37 0.54 -7.25 -0.68
C LEU A 37 1.37 -6.61 0.43
N GLN A 38 2.33 -7.34 0.99
CA GLN A 38 3.25 -6.82 2.00
C GLN A 38 4.16 -5.72 1.44
N ALA A 39 4.71 -5.92 0.23
CA ALA A 39 5.50 -4.89 -0.45
C ALA A 39 4.68 -3.63 -0.74
N ALA A 40 3.45 -3.78 -1.25
CA ALA A 40 2.53 -2.66 -1.47
C ALA A 40 2.20 -1.93 -0.17
N ARG A 41 1.98 -2.66 0.92
CA ARG A 41 1.76 -2.06 2.25
C ARG A 41 2.98 -1.29 2.75
N ALA A 42 4.19 -1.80 2.54
CA ALA A 42 5.42 -1.11 2.91
C ALA A 42 5.56 0.21 2.13
N LEU A 43 5.35 0.19 0.82
CA LEU A 43 5.38 1.40 -0.03
C LEU A 43 4.34 2.44 0.41
N LEU A 44 3.12 2.01 0.79
CA LEU A 44 2.10 2.92 1.32
C LEU A 44 2.50 3.56 2.65
N ILE A 45 3.18 2.83 3.52
CA ILE A 45 3.70 3.36 4.79
C ILE A 45 4.80 4.38 4.51
N GLU A 46 5.71 4.08 3.60
CA GLU A 46 6.77 5.01 3.18
C GLU A 46 6.20 6.29 2.58
N LEU A 47 5.24 6.18 1.65
CA LEU A 47 4.56 7.33 1.05
C LEU A 47 3.82 8.17 2.09
N LYS A 48 3.10 7.52 3.01
CA LYS A 48 2.42 8.22 4.12
C LYS A 48 3.40 8.95 5.03
N THR A 49 4.55 8.32 5.31
CA THR A 49 5.61 8.91 6.12
C THR A 49 6.23 10.11 5.40
N ALA A 50 6.51 9.98 4.10
CA ALA A 50 7.05 11.06 3.27
C ALA A 50 6.08 12.25 3.20
N LEU A 51 4.78 11.99 3.05
CA LEU A 51 3.73 13.02 3.06
C LEU A 51 3.70 13.78 4.40
N ASN A 52 3.70 13.06 5.52
CA ASN A 52 3.72 13.67 6.85
C ASN A 52 5.00 14.49 7.11
N CYS A 53 6.16 14.03 6.62
CA CYS A 53 7.41 14.78 6.67
C CYS A 53 7.37 16.06 5.81
N CYS A 54 6.72 16.00 4.64
CA CYS A 54 6.52 17.16 3.77
C CYS A 54 5.58 18.20 4.41
N ASP A 55 4.52 17.76 5.06
CA ASP A 55 3.59 18.66 5.75
C ASP A 55 4.19 19.28 7.01
N THR A 56 4.97 18.52 7.77
CA THR A 56 5.66 19.05 8.96
C THR A 56 6.77 20.04 8.59
N SER A 57 7.50 19.82 7.49
CA SER A 57 8.49 20.78 6.97
C SER A 57 7.83 22.07 6.48
N LYS A 58 6.68 22.00 5.78
CA LYS A 58 5.89 23.20 5.42
C LYS A 58 5.39 23.96 6.66
N LYS A 59 4.85 23.26 7.67
CA LYS A 59 4.38 23.87 8.93
C LYS A 59 5.52 24.55 9.71
N LYS A 60 6.69 23.91 9.79
CA LYS A 60 7.89 24.50 10.42
C LYS A 60 8.34 25.77 9.69
N CYS A 61 8.36 25.74 8.36
CA CYS A 61 8.72 26.90 7.54
C CYS A 61 7.76 28.08 7.74
N LEU A 62 6.43 27.84 7.73
CA LEU A 62 5.43 28.88 7.98
C LEU A 62 5.53 29.47 9.39
N LYS A 63 5.79 28.64 10.42
CA LYS A 63 5.97 29.13 11.80
C LYS A 63 7.21 30.00 11.93
N ALA A 64 8.31 29.63 11.27
CA ALA A 64 9.55 30.42 11.25
C ALA A 64 9.37 31.76 10.52
N ILE A 65 8.71 31.77 9.35
CA ILE A 65 8.41 32.98 8.59
C ILE A 65 7.51 33.92 9.41
N ARG A 66 6.44 33.39 10.03
CA ARG A 66 5.55 34.17 10.88
C ARG A 66 6.30 34.79 12.07
N HIS A 67 7.18 34.04 12.74
CA HIS A 67 7.98 34.55 13.85
C HIS A 67 8.93 35.67 13.40
N MET A 68 9.58 35.51 12.24
CA MET A 68 10.45 36.55 11.66
C MET A 68 9.68 37.84 11.31
N LEU A 69 8.48 37.72 10.74
CA LEU A 69 7.63 38.87 10.42
C LEU A 69 7.11 39.59 11.66
N CYS A 70 6.72 38.87 12.71
CA CYS A 70 6.35 39.47 13.98
C CYS A 70 7.53 40.19 14.63
N LYS A 71 8.72 39.57 14.66
CA LYS A 71 9.92 40.17 15.27
C LYS A 71 10.37 41.45 14.56
N LYS A 72 10.23 41.54 13.23
CA LYS A 72 10.51 42.78 12.47
C LYS A 72 9.51 43.90 12.74
N ARG A 73 8.26 43.58 13.06
CA ARG A 73 7.22 44.59 13.39
C ARG A 73 7.30 45.10 14.82
N SER A 74 7.95 44.38 15.72
CA SER A 74 8.11 44.79 17.14
C SER A 74 9.34 45.66 17.41
N VAL A 75 10.16 45.94 16.39
CA VAL A 75 11.43 46.69 16.49
C VAL A 75 11.35 48.02 15.70
N SER A 76 10.18 48.35 15.14
CA SER A 76 9.81 49.71 14.70
C SER A 76 8.86 50.33 15.71
#